data_AF-X0UNU6-F1
#
_entry.id   AF-X0UNU6-F1
#
_cell.length_a   1.000
_cell.length_b   1.000
_cell.length_c   1.000
_cell.angle_alpha   90.00
_cell.angle_beta   90.00
_cell.angle_gamma   90.00
#
_symmetry.space_group_name_H-M   'P 1'
#
loop_
_entity.id
_entity.type
_entity.pdbx_description
1 polymer ?
#
loop_
_entity_poly.entity_id
_entity_poly.type
_entity_poly.pdbx_seq_one_letter_code
_entity_poly.pdbx_strand_id
1 'polypeptide(L)' 'ALKTIDQLPANAFWEDIQERINFVVAVRKGLRELDEGKCIGHDKVKEEFAEWLTD' A
#
# COMPACT_ATOMS: atom_id res chain seq x y z
N ALA A 1 -11.91 -3.56 2.56
CA ALA A 1 -12.03 -2.09 2.49
C ALA A 1 -13.18 -1.62 3.35
N LEU A 2 -14.43 -1.95 3.07
CA LEU A 2 -15.57 -1.42 3.85
C LEU A 2 -15.49 -1.70 5.37
N LYS A 3 -15.20 -2.94 5.78
CA LYS A 3 -15.01 -3.29 7.21
C LYS A 3 -13.86 -2.56 7.94
N THR A 4 -12.92 -1.96 7.20
CA THR A 4 -11.82 -1.20 7.82
C THR A 4 -12.17 0.27 8.02
N ILE A 5 -13.28 0.74 7.44
CA ILE A 5 -13.81 2.09 7.64
C ILE A 5 -14.41 2.20 9.05
N ASP A 6 -15.03 1.13 9.56
CA ASP A 6 -15.60 1.07 10.92
C ASP A 6 -14.55 1.27 12.04
N GLN A 7 -13.26 1.18 11.70
CA GLN A 7 -12.14 1.39 12.62
C GLN A 7 -11.60 2.83 12.58
N LEU A 8 -12.13 3.67 11.70
CA LEU A 8 -11.74 5.08 11.66
C LEU A 8 -12.34 5.83 12.86
N PRO A 9 -11.64 6.87 13.36
CA PRO A 9 -12.18 7.76 14.36
C PRO A 9 -13.52 8.37 13.91
N ALA A 10 -14.41 8.66 14.87
CA ALA A 10 -15.71 9.28 14.56
C ALA A 10 -15.59 10.67 13.92
N ASN A 11 -14.45 11.33 14.08
CA ASN A 11 -14.11 12.62 13.48
C ASN A 11 -13.29 12.50 12.18
N ALA A 12 -13.24 11.32 11.57
CA ALA A 12 -12.57 11.13 10.29
C ALA A 12 -13.24 11.94 9.17
N PHE A 13 -12.41 12.54 8.32
CA PHE A 13 -12.84 13.26 7.14
C PHE A 13 -12.95 12.32 5.93
N TRP A 14 -13.50 12.86 4.84
CA TRP A 14 -13.66 12.12 3.60
C TRP A 14 -12.31 11.60 3.06
N GLU A 15 -11.27 12.42 3.18
CA GLU A 15 -9.90 12.11 2.78
C GLU A 15 -9.36 10.88 3.52
N ASP A 16 -9.63 10.75 4.81
CA ASP A 16 -9.21 9.58 5.62
C ASP A 16 -9.88 8.28 5.14
N ILE A 17 -11.15 8.37 4.73
CA ILE A 17 -11.90 7.25 4.17
C ILE A 17 -11.28 6.84 2.83
N GLN A 18 -10.98 7.81 1.97
CA GLN A 18 -10.34 7.55 0.68
C GLN A 18 -8.95 6.92 0.86
N GLU A 19 -8.12 7.47 1.74
CA GLU A 19 -6.80 6.94 2.06
C GLU A 19 -6.91 5.48 2.55
N ARG A 20 -7.81 5.21 3.50
CA ARG A 20 -8.02 3.86 4.02
C ARG A 20 -8.42 2.87 2.93
N ILE A 21 -9.31 3.26 2.02
CA ILE A 21 -9.73 2.41 0.90
C ILE A 21 -8.54 2.15 -0.03
N ASN A 22 -7.82 3.21 -0.44
CA ASN A 22 -6.68 3.13 -1.34
C ASN A 22 -5.58 2.23 -0.78
N PHE A 23 -5.25 2.39 0.51
CA PHE A 23 -4.27 1.57 1.21
C PHE A 23 -4.65 0.08 1.16
N VAL A 24 -5.88 -0.27 1.53
CA VAL A 24 -6.33 -1.68 1.55
C VAL A 24 -6.33 -2.28 0.14
N VAL A 25 -6.72 -1.50 -0.87
CA VAL A 25 -6.69 -1.94 -2.27
C VAL A 25 -5.26 -2.19 -2.74
N ALA A 26 -4.34 -1.27 -2.44
CA ALA A 26 -2.92 -1.38 -2.80
C ALA A 26 -2.26 -2.61 -2.15
N VAL A 27 -2.45 -2.82 -0.85
CA VAL A 27 -1.91 -4.01 -0.14
C VAL A 27 -2.44 -5.30 -0.75
N ARG A 28 -3.76 -5.40 -0.99
CA ARG A 28 -4.36 -6.58 -1.62
C ARG A 28 -3.85 -6.82 -3.03
N LYS A 29 -3.57 -5.75 -3.79
CA LYS A 29 -2.97 -5.84 -5.12
C LYS A 29 -1.56 -6.44 -5.01
N GLY A 30 -0.71 -5.88 -4.15
CA GLY A 30 0.65 -6.40 -3.93
C GLY A 30 0.68 -7.87 -3.51
N LEU A 31 -0.25 -8.29 -2.63
CA LEU A 31 -0.37 -9.71 -2.24
C LEU A 31 -0.76 -10.61 -3.42
N ARG A 32 -1.69 -10.20 -4.29
CA ARG A 32 -2.02 -10.97 -5.49
C ARG A 32 -0.85 -11.03 -6.46
N GLU A 33 -0.12 -9.94 -6.64
CA GLU A 33 1.06 -9.88 -7.51
C GLU A 33 2.18 -10.80 -6.99
N LEU A 34 2.35 -10.89 -5.68
CA LEU A 34 3.24 -11.85 -5.02
C LEU A 34 2.84 -13.30 -5.34
N ASP A 35 1.56 -13.66 -5.18
CA ASP A 35 1.03 -14.99 -5.48
C ASP A 35 1.18 -15.36 -6.98
N GLU A 36 1.09 -14.36 -7.86
CA GLU A 36 1.31 -14.49 -9.31
C GLU A 36 2.79 -14.53 -9.71
N GLY A 37 3.72 -14.39 -8.75
CA GLY A 37 5.16 -14.39 -9.01
C GLY A 37 5.71 -13.11 -9.64
N LYS A 38 4.98 -11.99 -9.56
CA LYS A 38 5.38 -10.67 -10.09
C LYS A 38 6.30 -9.89 -9.14
N CYS A 39 7.09 -10.62 -8.36
CA CYS A 39 8.03 -10.06 -7.39
C CYS A 39 9.28 -9.59 -8.11
N ILE A 40 9.94 -8.58 -7.55
CA ILE A 40 11.33 -8.24 -7.92
C ILE A 40 12.30 -8.74 -6.85
N GLY A 41 13.52 -9.08 -7.26
CA GLY A 41 14.58 -9.46 -6.34
C GLY A 41 15.01 -8.29 -5.46
N HIS A 42 15.54 -8.59 -4.27
CA HIS A 42 15.94 -7.58 -3.29
C HIS A 42 16.96 -6.57 -3.83
N ASP A 43 17.88 -7.00 -4.70
CA ASP A 43 18.85 -6.09 -5.33
C ASP A 43 18.19 -5.09 -6.27
N LYS A 44 17.12 -5.50 -6.97
CA LYS A 44 16.35 -4.61 -7.84
C LYS A 44 15.58 -3.56 -7.04
N VAL A 45 15.04 -3.95 -5.88
CA VAL A 45 14.40 -3.00 -4.94
C VAL A 45 15.39 -1.91 -4.52
N LYS A 46 16.64 -2.28 -4.17
CA LYS A 46 17.67 -1.32 -3.78
C LYS A 46 18.04 -0.35 -4.92
N GLU A 47 18.11 -0.85 -6.15
CA GLU A 47 18.38 -0.03 -7.33
C GLU A 47 17.27 1.00 -7.56
N GLU A 48 16.00 0.59 -7.50
CA GLU A 48 14.85 1.48 -7.75
C GLU A 48 14.69 2.54 -6.65
N PHE A 49 15.06 2.23 -5.41
CA PHE A 49 15.00 3.16 -4.29
C PHE A 49 16.28 3.97 -4.08
N ALA A 50 17.32 3.75 -4.88
CA ALA A 50 18.60 4.44 -4.71
C ALA A 50 18.43 5.97 -4.72
N GLU A 51 17.64 6.50 -5.64
CA GLU A 51 17.38 7.95 -5.74
C GLU A 51 16.64 8.54 -4.53
N TRP A 52 15.87 7.72 -3.80
CA TRP A 52 15.10 8.15 -2.64
C TRP A 52 15.87 8.00 -1.33
N LEU A 53 16.87 7.11 -1.31
CA LEU A 53 17.69 6.78 -0.15
C LEU A 53 19.04 7.49 -0.15
N THR A 54 19.34 8.29 -1.18
CA THR A 54 20.54 9.12 -1.22
C THR A 54 20.21 10.46 -0.54
N ASP A 55 20.74 10.65 0.67
CA ASP A 55 20.72 11.92 1.41
C ASP A 55 21.57 13.02 0.72
#